data_AF-A0A239L3G2-F1
#
_entry.id   AF-A0A239L3G2-F1
#
_cell.length_a   1.000
_cell.length_b   1.000
_cell.length_c   1.000
_cell.angle_alpha   90.00
_cell.angle_beta   90.00
_cell.angle_gamma   90.00
#
_symmetry.space_group_name_H-M   'P 1'
#
loop_
_entity.id
_entity.type
_entity.pdbx_description
1 polymer ?
#
loop_
_entity_poly.entity_id
_entity_poly.type
_entity_poly.pdbx_seq_one_letter_code
_entity_poly.pdbx_strand_id
1 'polypeptide(L)'
;MRYKLLLSVILYLILTACENEQDIYDEITSDLILSVAETYPNNEITRPTLTLKIETEELYPCINYQIVTQKSVTSDELKIQILGTEIGDLCLTAIGPATTTFELDEGIRKIVLFNNIMEGEHLISISESSVTIDNSISSFSSFTYSSYHRYPENSFAFLCGTLEEDSIVCKEFEQILLNNLSLEEFSFPSIGKKPYPDNSSGYWFNAPAKYYEYKNADDLTKAGELLNTYYSSELSNKEGLGLSIIGWNNTYFRNDQRLDDSN
;
A
#
# COMPACT_ATOMS: atom_id res chain seq x y z
N MET A 1 -8.86 -36.49 62.01
CA MET A 1 -9.56 -35.22 61.70
C MET A 1 -8.69 -34.17 60.98
N ARG A 2 -7.39 -34.03 61.30
CA ARG A 2 -6.51 -33.01 60.70
C ARG A 2 -6.26 -33.14 59.18
N TYR A 3 -6.23 -34.36 58.63
CA TYR A 3 -6.05 -34.57 57.18
C TYR A 3 -7.27 -34.19 56.32
N LYS A 4 -8.50 -34.25 56.87
CA LYS A 4 -9.71 -33.83 56.15
C LYS A 4 -9.79 -32.31 55.98
N LEU A 5 -9.27 -31.55 56.95
CA LEU A 5 -9.19 -30.10 56.88
C LEU A 5 -8.13 -29.66 55.84
N LEU A 6 -6.99 -30.34 55.78
CA LEU A 6 -5.92 -30.04 54.83
C LEU A 6 -6.32 -30.33 53.37
N LEU A 7 -7.06 -31.41 53.12
CA LEU A 7 -7.58 -31.73 51.78
C LEU A 7 -8.62 -30.70 51.31
N SER A 8 -9.42 -30.16 52.24
CA SER A 8 -10.42 -29.13 51.96
C SER A 8 -9.80 -27.78 51.59
N VAL A 9 -8.65 -27.42 52.18
CA VAL A 9 -7.93 -26.18 51.86
C VAL A 9 -7.23 -26.27 50.50
N ILE A 10 -6.65 -27.42 50.18
CA ILE A 10 -5.99 -27.64 48.89
C ILE A 10 -7.01 -27.60 47.75
N LEU A 11 -8.21 -28.19 47.92
CA LEU A 11 -9.26 -28.18 46.89
C LEU A 11 -9.83 -26.77 46.64
N TYR A 12 -9.84 -25.90 47.65
CA TYR A 12 -10.29 -24.51 47.51
C TYR A 12 -9.28 -23.64 46.74
N LEU A 13 -7.98 -23.94 46.87
CA LEU A 13 -6.90 -23.23 46.15
C LEU A 13 -6.85 -23.57 44.64
N ILE A 14 -7.33 -24.74 44.22
CA ILE A 14 -7.39 -25.11 42.78
C ILE A 14 -8.56 -24.43 42.06
N LEU A 15 -9.61 -24.03 42.80
CA LEU A 15 -10.81 -23.39 42.24
C LEU A 15 -10.67 -21.87 42.08
N THR A 16 -9.64 -21.25 42.66
CA THR A 16 -9.35 -19.81 42.51
C THR A 16 -8.22 -19.51 41.52
N ALA A 17 -7.65 -20.53 40.88
CA ALA A 17 -6.54 -20.41 39.93
C ALA A 17 -7.00 -20.37 38.45
N CYS A 18 -8.23 -19.93 38.19
CA CYS A 18 -8.56 -19.30 36.91
C CYS A 18 -8.25 -17.81 37.06
N GLU A 19 -6.96 -17.48 36.97
CA GLU A 19 -6.53 -16.13 36.66
C GLU A 19 -7.05 -15.86 35.24
N ASN A 20 -7.98 -14.90 35.09
CA ASN A 20 -8.41 -14.45 33.77
C ASN A 20 -7.14 -14.12 32.98
N GLU A 21 -7.01 -14.68 31.77
CA GLU A 21 -6.04 -14.20 30.79
C GLU A 21 -6.19 -12.69 30.73
N GLN A 22 -5.19 -11.99 31.27
CA GLN A 22 -5.09 -10.55 31.20
C GLN A 22 -4.97 -10.23 29.72
N ASP A 23 -5.88 -9.41 29.18
CA ASP A 23 -5.88 -9.04 27.76
C ASP A 23 -4.45 -8.62 27.38
N ILE A 24 -3.81 -9.45 26.55
CA ILE A 24 -2.40 -9.29 26.17
C ILE A 24 -2.24 -8.07 25.23
N TYR A 25 -3.36 -7.56 24.70
CA TYR A 25 -3.43 -6.51 23.70
C TYR A 25 -4.21 -5.32 24.21
N ASP A 26 -3.80 -4.12 23.80
CA ASP A 26 -4.53 -2.90 24.07
C ASP A 26 -5.81 -2.86 23.22
N GLU A 27 -6.95 -2.56 23.84
CA GLU A 27 -8.25 -2.50 23.14
C GLU A 27 -8.27 -1.40 22.07
N ILE A 28 -8.81 -1.72 20.89
CA ILE A 28 -9.09 -0.73 19.83
C ILE A 28 -10.48 -0.15 20.07
N THR A 29 -10.54 1.14 20.33
CA THR A 29 -11.80 1.87 20.55
C THR A 29 -12.22 2.76 19.39
N SER A 30 -11.31 3.00 18.44
CA SER A 30 -11.57 3.81 17.25
C SER A 30 -12.08 2.97 16.08
N ASP A 31 -12.62 3.65 15.06
CA ASP A 31 -12.94 3.03 13.78
C ASP A 31 -11.69 2.57 13.04
N LEU A 32 -11.89 1.65 12.10
CA LEU A 32 -10.88 1.09 11.21
C LEU A 32 -11.02 1.66 9.80
N ILE A 33 -9.89 2.07 9.23
CA ILE A 33 -9.79 2.59 7.87
C ILE A 33 -9.13 1.53 7.01
N LEU A 34 -9.83 1.13 5.95
CA LEU A 34 -9.40 0.10 5.02
C LEU A 34 -8.95 0.73 3.71
N SER A 35 -7.85 0.21 3.16
CA SER A 35 -7.41 0.58 1.83
C SER A 35 -6.85 -0.63 1.08
N VAL A 36 -6.91 -0.57 -0.24
CA VAL A 36 -6.36 -1.61 -1.11
C VAL A 36 -5.23 -1.00 -1.93
N ALA A 37 -4.14 -1.73 -2.06
CA ALA A 37 -3.02 -1.34 -2.90
C ALA A 37 -2.33 -2.55 -3.50
N GLU A 38 -1.75 -2.36 -4.67
CA GLU A 38 -0.77 -3.26 -5.24
C GLU A 38 0.61 -2.97 -4.64
N THR A 39 1.26 -4.00 -4.11
CA THR A 39 2.57 -3.90 -3.45
C THR A 39 3.54 -4.92 -4.04
N TYR A 40 4.83 -4.69 -3.81
CA TYR A 40 5.90 -5.55 -4.32
C TYR A 40 6.61 -6.20 -3.14
N PRO A 41 6.53 -7.55 -3.00
CA PRO A 41 7.26 -8.26 -1.96
C PRO A 41 8.75 -7.92 -2.03
N ASN A 42 9.34 -7.56 -0.87
CA ASN A 42 10.75 -7.21 -0.73
C ASN A 42 11.27 -6.13 -1.69
N ASN A 43 10.38 -5.28 -2.25
CA ASN A 43 10.71 -4.31 -3.29
C ASN A 43 11.36 -4.93 -4.55
N GLU A 44 11.00 -6.17 -4.89
CA GLU A 44 11.51 -6.84 -6.09
C GLU A 44 10.88 -6.27 -7.38
N ILE A 45 11.59 -6.40 -8.51
CA ILE A 45 11.04 -6.11 -9.85
C ILE A 45 10.20 -7.31 -10.28
N THR A 46 8.89 -7.23 -10.06
CA THR A 46 7.94 -8.33 -10.27
C THR A 46 6.52 -7.82 -10.48
N ARG A 47 5.60 -8.71 -10.82
CA ARG A 47 4.17 -8.40 -10.86
C ARG A 47 3.70 -8.06 -9.43
N PRO A 48 2.97 -6.95 -9.23
CA PRO A 48 2.51 -6.58 -7.91
C PRO A 48 1.51 -7.61 -7.36
N THR A 49 1.44 -7.69 -6.03
CA THR A 49 0.43 -8.45 -5.29
C THR A 49 -0.58 -7.50 -4.68
N LEU A 50 -1.86 -7.87 -4.79
CA LEU A 50 -2.96 -7.09 -4.21
C LEU A 50 -2.96 -7.28 -2.70
N THR A 51 -3.04 -6.17 -1.96
CA THR A 51 -3.03 -6.17 -0.50
C THR A 51 -4.15 -5.32 0.08
N LEU A 52 -4.73 -5.81 1.18
CA LEU A 52 -5.62 -5.07 2.05
C LEU A 52 -4.81 -4.52 3.22
N LYS A 53 -4.79 -3.20 3.38
CA LYS A 53 -4.26 -2.53 4.56
C LYS A 53 -5.40 -2.11 5.46
N ILE A 54 -5.22 -2.33 6.77
CA ILE A 54 -6.15 -1.89 7.82
C ILE A 54 -5.37 -0.99 8.76
N GLU A 55 -5.94 0.15 9.09
CA GLU A 55 -5.36 1.15 9.99
C GLU A 55 -6.40 1.59 11.02
N THR A 56 -5.96 1.93 12.22
CA THR A 56 -6.81 2.64 13.19
C THR A 56 -7.00 4.09 12.76
N GLU A 57 -8.15 4.68 13.07
CA GLU A 57 -8.31 6.14 13.02
C GLU A 57 -7.51 6.82 14.16
N GLU A 58 -7.41 6.17 15.32
CA GLU A 58 -6.55 6.62 16.42
C GLU A 58 -5.07 6.60 16.03
N LEU A 59 -4.36 7.64 16.47
CA LEU A 59 -2.91 7.75 16.31
C LEU A 59 -2.21 7.37 17.61
N TYR A 60 -1.24 6.49 17.49
CA TYR A 60 -0.44 5.97 18.59
C TYR A 60 0.90 6.72 18.67
N PRO A 61 1.53 6.76 19.86
CA PRO A 61 2.79 7.50 20.06
C PRO A 61 3.99 6.93 19.30
N CYS A 62 3.88 5.72 18.75
CA CYS A 62 4.93 5.04 18.00
C CYS A 62 4.39 4.54 16.65
N ILE A 63 5.17 4.65 15.59
CA ILE A 63 4.71 4.36 14.22
C ILE A 63 4.67 2.85 13.93
N ASN A 64 5.24 2.04 14.81
CA ASN A 64 5.30 0.60 14.70
C ASN A 64 4.29 -0.12 15.58
N TYR A 65 3.23 0.56 16.02
CA TYR A 65 2.06 -0.12 16.56
C TYR A 65 1.42 -0.99 15.48
N GLN A 66 1.02 -2.21 15.86
CA GLN A 66 0.39 -3.16 14.96
C GLN A 66 -1.00 -3.53 15.46
N ILE A 67 -1.91 -3.77 14.52
CA ILE A 67 -3.21 -4.36 14.83
C ILE A 67 -3.02 -5.87 14.89
N VAL A 68 -3.26 -6.46 16.06
CA VAL A 68 -3.19 -7.89 16.26
C VAL A 68 -4.49 -8.53 15.81
N THR A 69 -4.38 -9.58 15.00
CA THR A 69 -5.53 -10.21 14.35
C THR A 69 -5.42 -11.72 14.31
N GLN A 70 -6.58 -12.38 14.17
CA GLN A 70 -6.65 -13.75 13.65
C GLN A 70 -7.37 -13.72 12.31
N LYS A 71 -6.82 -14.44 11.32
CA LYS A 71 -7.41 -14.51 9.98
C LYS A 71 -7.84 -15.91 9.62
N SER A 72 -8.93 -16.01 8.88
CA SER A 72 -9.33 -17.23 8.19
C SER A 72 -9.81 -16.89 6.78
N VAL A 73 -9.43 -17.73 5.81
CA VAL A 73 -9.70 -17.49 4.39
C VAL A 73 -10.44 -18.69 3.82
N THR A 74 -11.55 -18.43 3.11
CA THR A 74 -12.20 -19.38 2.21
C THR A 74 -11.91 -18.99 0.76
N SER A 75 -12.50 -19.68 -0.21
CA SER A 75 -12.33 -19.33 -1.64
C SER A 75 -12.84 -17.94 -2.01
N ASP A 76 -13.79 -17.38 -1.26
CA ASP A 76 -14.54 -16.16 -1.59
C ASP A 76 -14.64 -15.15 -0.43
N GLU A 77 -14.18 -15.52 0.77
CA GLU A 77 -14.33 -14.72 1.99
C GLU A 77 -13.01 -14.62 2.78
N LEU A 78 -12.64 -13.39 3.14
CA LEU A 78 -11.56 -13.09 4.08
C LEU A 78 -12.19 -12.62 5.40
N LYS A 79 -12.07 -13.44 6.44
CA LYS A 79 -12.51 -13.09 7.80
C LYS A 79 -11.34 -12.71 8.67
N ILE A 80 -11.47 -11.57 9.36
CA ILE A 80 -10.43 -10.98 10.19
C ILE A 80 -11.03 -10.65 11.56
N GLN A 81 -10.60 -11.38 12.58
CA GLN A 81 -10.88 -11.05 13.97
C GLN A 81 -9.86 -10.03 14.46
N ILE A 82 -10.33 -8.91 14.97
CA ILE A 82 -9.51 -7.87 15.59
C ILE A 82 -9.36 -8.20 17.08
N LEU A 83 -8.13 -8.40 17.54
CA LEU A 83 -7.82 -8.74 18.93
C LEU A 83 -7.43 -7.52 19.76
N GLY A 84 -6.83 -6.51 19.13
CA GLY A 84 -6.36 -5.28 19.78
C GLY A 84 -5.16 -4.71 19.05
N THR A 85 -4.37 -3.91 19.77
CA THR A 85 -3.07 -3.43 19.30
C THR A 85 -1.96 -3.91 20.20
N GLU A 86 -0.77 -3.97 19.61
CA GLU A 86 0.46 -4.16 20.36
C GLU A 86 1.55 -3.26 19.80
N ILE A 87 2.55 -3.05 20.64
CA ILE A 87 3.82 -2.47 20.25
C ILE A 87 4.90 -3.51 20.54
N GLY A 88 5.79 -3.74 19.58
CA GLY A 88 6.98 -4.57 19.82
C GLY A 88 7.91 -3.96 20.87
N ASP A 89 9.04 -4.62 21.14
CA ASP A 89 9.99 -4.22 22.21
C ASP A 89 10.55 -2.79 22.07
N LEU A 90 10.52 -2.21 20.87
CA LEU A 90 11.06 -0.89 20.56
C LEU A 90 9.96 0.04 20.06
N CYS A 91 9.88 1.24 20.64
CA CYS A 91 9.08 2.33 20.09
C CYS A 91 9.88 3.15 19.07
N LEU A 92 9.44 3.15 17.82
CA LEU A 92 9.97 4.05 16.79
C LEU A 92 9.29 5.43 16.95
N THR A 93 10.09 6.45 17.25
CA THR A 93 9.64 7.79 17.70
C THR A 93 9.00 8.63 16.59
N ALA A 94 7.87 8.18 16.08
CA ALA A 94 7.00 8.89 15.17
C ALA A 94 5.55 8.53 15.51
N ILE A 95 4.66 9.51 15.48
CA ILE A 95 3.24 9.30 15.75
C ILE A 95 2.58 8.75 14.47
N GLY A 96 1.78 7.71 14.59
CA GLY A 96 1.10 7.09 13.45
C GLY A 96 0.00 6.11 13.88
N PRO A 97 -0.87 5.67 12.95
CA PRO A 97 -1.90 4.69 13.26
C PRO A 97 -1.27 3.32 13.55
N ALA A 98 -1.99 2.47 14.28
CA ALA A 98 -1.68 1.06 14.32
C ALA A 98 -2.10 0.42 13.00
N THR A 99 -1.28 -0.47 12.44
CA THR A 99 -1.53 -1.01 11.10
C THR A 99 -1.42 -2.54 11.04
N THR A 100 -2.11 -3.14 10.09
CA THR A 100 -1.87 -4.52 9.65
C THR A 100 -2.14 -4.65 8.16
N THR A 101 -1.61 -5.68 7.52
CA THR A 101 -1.73 -5.88 6.06
C THR A 101 -1.89 -7.35 5.74
N PHE A 102 -2.74 -7.63 4.75
CA PHE A 102 -3.00 -8.97 4.25
C PHE A 102 -2.89 -8.99 2.74
N GLU A 103 -2.31 -10.06 2.20
CA GLU A 103 -2.52 -10.39 0.79
C GLU A 103 -4.01 -10.65 0.54
N LEU A 104 -4.51 -10.14 -0.58
CA LEU A 104 -5.90 -10.21 -0.97
C LEU A 104 -6.01 -11.00 -2.28
N ASP A 105 -6.44 -12.26 -2.17
CA ASP A 105 -6.60 -13.13 -3.33
C ASP A 105 -7.69 -12.62 -4.28
N GLU A 106 -7.48 -12.78 -5.59
CA GLU A 106 -8.41 -12.33 -6.63
C GLU A 106 -9.78 -13.04 -6.59
N GLY A 107 -9.90 -14.15 -5.86
CA GLY A 107 -11.15 -14.89 -5.63
C GLY A 107 -12.05 -14.26 -4.55
N ILE A 108 -11.52 -13.40 -3.69
CA ILE A 108 -12.26 -12.82 -2.57
C ILE A 108 -13.35 -11.88 -3.09
N ARG A 109 -14.55 -12.04 -2.54
CA ARG A 109 -15.74 -11.22 -2.82
C ARG A 109 -16.30 -10.55 -1.57
N LYS A 110 -15.89 -11.03 -0.39
CA LYS A 110 -16.34 -10.47 0.88
C LYS A 110 -15.21 -10.40 1.89
N ILE A 111 -15.10 -9.27 2.57
CA ILE A 111 -14.22 -9.08 3.72
C ILE A 111 -15.13 -8.89 4.94
N VAL A 112 -14.90 -9.69 5.99
CA VAL A 112 -15.62 -9.58 7.26
C VAL A 112 -14.61 -9.22 8.35
N LEU A 113 -14.85 -8.09 9.02
CA LEU A 113 -14.10 -7.67 10.19
C LEU A 113 -15.00 -7.86 11.40
N PHE A 114 -14.46 -8.40 12.48
CA PHE A 114 -15.23 -8.53 13.72
C PHE A 114 -14.33 -8.47 14.94
N ASN A 115 -14.93 -8.07 16.06
CA ASN A 115 -14.38 -8.25 17.40
C ASN A 115 -15.46 -8.91 18.28
N ASN A 116 -15.30 -8.90 19.60
CA ASN A 116 -16.26 -9.54 20.51
C ASN A 116 -17.64 -8.85 20.55
N ILE A 117 -17.77 -7.64 19.99
CA ILE A 117 -18.94 -6.76 20.13
C ILE A 117 -19.55 -6.39 18.77
N MET A 118 -18.70 -6.19 17.76
CA MET A 118 -19.08 -5.63 16.46
C MET A 118 -18.64 -6.55 15.33
N GLU A 119 -19.44 -6.55 14.26
CA GLU A 119 -19.17 -7.26 13.00
C GLU A 119 -19.51 -6.32 11.83
N GLY A 120 -18.62 -6.29 10.85
CA GLY A 120 -18.70 -5.43 9.68
C GLY A 120 -18.40 -6.24 8.43
N GLU A 121 -19.24 -6.10 7.42
CA GLU A 121 -19.10 -6.79 6.14
C GLU A 121 -18.88 -5.79 5.00
N HIS A 122 -17.94 -6.12 4.12
CA HIS A 122 -17.65 -5.36 2.91
C HIS A 122 -17.70 -6.29 1.70
N LEU A 123 -18.62 -6.01 0.77
CA LEU A 123 -18.68 -6.69 -0.52
C LEU A 123 -17.76 -5.99 -1.50
N ILE A 124 -16.91 -6.77 -2.13
CA ILE A 124 -15.90 -6.28 -3.06
C ILE A 124 -15.94 -7.07 -4.37
N SER A 125 -15.59 -6.39 -5.45
CA SER A 125 -15.37 -7.00 -6.75
C SER A 125 -13.94 -6.73 -7.21
N ILE A 126 -13.17 -7.80 -7.42
CA ILE A 126 -11.78 -7.74 -7.87
C ILE A 126 -11.74 -8.13 -9.34
N SER A 127 -11.11 -7.29 -10.16
CA SER A 127 -10.85 -7.52 -11.58
C SER A 127 -9.38 -7.28 -11.91
N GLU A 128 -8.98 -7.48 -13.17
CA GLU A 128 -7.63 -7.18 -13.63
C GLU A 128 -7.31 -5.67 -13.59
N SER A 129 -8.31 -4.79 -13.67
CA SER A 129 -8.10 -3.34 -13.78
C SER A 129 -8.42 -2.57 -12.50
N SER A 130 -9.25 -3.10 -11.61
CA SER A 130 -9.62 -2.41 -10.37
C SER A 130 -10.23 -3.33 -9.32
N VAL A 131 -10.26 -2.82 -8.08
CA VAL A 131 -11.05 -3.33 -6.96
C VAL A 131 -12.14 -2.32 -6.64
N THR A 132 -13.41 -2.74 -6.68
CA THR A 132 -14.55 -1.90 -6.29
C THR A 132 -15.17 -2.37 -5.00
N ILE A 133 -15.61 -1.42 -4.18
CA ILE A 133 -16.34 -1.65 -2.95
C ILE A 133 -17.81 -1.42 -3.26
N ASP A 134 -18.57 -2.51 -3.39
CA ASP A 134 -19.94 -2.48 -3.90
C ASP A 134 -20.93 -2.12 -2.79
N ASN A 135 -20.69 -2.63 -1.59
CA ASN A 135 -21.49 -2.36 -0.41
C ASN A 135 -20.65 -2.53 0.85
N SER A 136 -20.96 -1.76 1.88
CA SER A 136 -20.33 -1.86 3.20
C SER A 136 -21.41 -1.74 4.26
N ILE A 137 -21.57 -2.79 5.05
CA ILE A 137 -22.45 -2.83 6.21
C ILE A 137 -21.54 -2.97 7.42
N SER A 138 -21.06 -1.85 7.91
CA SER A 138 -20.21 -1.80 9.10
C SER A 138 -20.43 -0.49 9.86
N SER A 139 -20.39 -0.57 11.18
CA SER A 139 -20.46 0.59 12.07
C SER A 139 -19.10 1.04 12.59
N PHE A 140 -18.02 0.30 12.30
CA PHE A 140 -16.68 0.53 12.86
C PHE A 140 -15.56 0.38 11.83
N SER A 141 -15.89 0.18 10.56
CA SER A 141 -14.89 0.04 9.50
C SER A 141 -15.39 0.65 8.19
N SER A 142 -14.51 1.33 7.46
CA SER A 142 -14.83 1.91 6.17
C SER A 142 -13.62 1.92 5.23
N PHE A 143 -13.87 1.78 3.93
CA PHE A 143 -12.83 1.95 2.92
C PHE A 143 -12.62 3.44 2.63
N THR A 144 -11.36 3.84 2.44
CA THR A 144 -11.00 5.23 2.08
C THR A 144 -11.61 5.65 0.74
N TYR A 145 -11.66 4.71 -0.23
CA TYR A 145 -12.24 4.91 -1.56
C TYR A 145 -13.19 3.76 -1.89
N SER A 146 -14.19 4.04 -2.74
CA SER A 146 -15.08 3.01 -3.30
C SER A 146 -14.48 2.26 -4.49
N SER A 147 -13.33 2.71 -5.02
CA SER A 147 -12.63 2.09 -6.13
C SER A 147 -11.12 2.32 -6.04
N TYR A 148 -10.34 1.29 -6.35
CA TYR A 148 -8.88 1.29 -6.39
C TYR A 148 -8.46 0.72 -7.74
N HIS A 149 -7.80 1.53 -8.57
CA HIS A 149 -7.28 1.10 -9.86
C HIS A 149 -6.01 0.28 -9.66
N ARG A 150 -5.84 -0.75 -10.47
CA ARG A 150 -4.63 -1.59 -10.52
C ARG A 150 -3.67 -1.04 -11.58
N TYR A 151 -2.39 -1.38 -11.45
CA TYR A 151 -1.41 -1.05 -12.48
C TYR A 151 -1.76 -1.80 -13.77
N PRO A 152 -1.97 -1.12 -14.91
CA PRO A 152 -2.10 -1.80 -16.19
C PRO A 152 -0.78 -2.50 -16.51
N GLU A 153 -0.83 -3.77 -16.91
CA GLU A 153 0.37 -4.48 -17.36
C GLU A 153 0.97 -3.78 -18.58
N ASN A 154 2.29 -3.81 -18.68
CA ASN A 154 3.04 -3.11 -19.72
C ASN A 154 2.77 -1.60 -19.76
N SER A 155 2.66 -0.97 -18.59
CA SER A 155 2.53 0.49 -18.47
C SER A 155 3.62 1.15 -17.63
N PHE A 156 3.77 2.46 -17.77
CA PHE A 156 4.55 3.27 -16.85
C PHE A 156 3.96 4.67 -16.70
N ALA A 157 4.28 5.33 -15.58
CA ALA A 157 4.08 6.75 -15.38
C ALA A 157 5.37 7.53 -15.65
N PHE A 158 5.25 8.64 -16.38
CA PHE A 158 6.28 9.66 -16.50
C PHE A 158 5.95 10.84 -15.58
N LEU A 159 6.87 11.15 -14.67
CA LEU A 159 6.78 12.28 -13.74
C LEU A 159 7.89 13.28 -14.04
N CYS A 160 7.57 14.57 -13.98
CA CYS A 160 8.53 15.64 -14.22
C CYS A 160 8.30 16.82 -13.27
N GLY A 161 9.32 17.14 -12.49
CA GLY A 161 9.40 18.31 -11.63
C GLY A 161 10.62 19.16 -11.97
N THR A 162 10.47 20.48 -12.02
CA THR A 162 11.51 21.42 -12.44
C THR A 162 11.45 22.73 -11.66
N LEU A 163 12.38 23.65 -11.94
CA LEU A 163 12.17 25.09 -11.74
C LEU A 163 11.15 25.62 -12.77
N GLU A 164 10.50 26.75 -12.50
CA GLU A 164 9.47 27.30 -13.41
C GLU A 164 10.06 27.64 -14.79
N GLU A 165 11.25 28.23 -14.80
CA GLU A 165 12.00 28.63 -15.99
C GLU A 165 12.41 27.44 -16.89
N ASP A 166 12.49 26.24 -16.32
CA ASP A 166 12.93 25.02 -17.00
C ASP A 166 11.76 24.07 -17.33
N SER A 167 10.50 24.48 -17.11
CA SER A 167 9.31 23.64 -17.35
C SER A 167 9.21 23.06 -18.76
N ILE A 168 9.88 23.65 -19.75
CA ILE A 168 9.94 23.14 -21.13
C ILE A 168 10.60 21.75 -21.21
N VAL A 169 11.53 21.43 -20.30
CA VAL A 169 12.25 20.14 -20.24
C VAL A 169 11.28 18.96 -20.15
N CYS A 170 10.16 19.10 -19.42
CA CYS A 170 9.16 18.04 -19.30
C CYS A 170 8.55 17.67 -20.64
N LYS A 171 8.21 18.67 -21.45
CA LYS A 171 7.62 18.46 -22.77
C LYS A 171 8.65 17.95 -23.77
N GLU A 172 9.89 18.44 -23.70
CA GLU A 172 10.98 17.96 -24.56
C GLU A 172 11.23 16.47 -24.36
N PHE A 173 11.34 16.03 -23.10
CA PHE A 173 11.56 14.62 -22.81
C PHE A 173 10.35 13.74 -23.17
N GLU A 174 9.13 14.22 -22.93
CA GLU A 174 7.92 13.54 -23.42
C GLU A 174 7.97 13.29 -24.94
N GLN A 175 8.39 14.29 -25.72
CA GLN A 175 8.54 14.12 -27.17
C GLN A 175 9.67 13.14 -27.52
N ILE A 176 10.75 13.07 -26.75
CA ILE A 176 11.80 12.04 -26.94
C ILE A 176 11.21 10.64 -26.76
N LEU A 177 10.39 10.40 -25.73
CA LEU A 177 9.73 9.12 -25.52
C LEU A 177 8.83 8.76 -26.72
N LEU A 178 7.92 9.66 -27.10
CA LEU A 178 6.93 9.43 -28.16
C LEU A 178 7.55 9.25 -29.57
N ASN A 179 8.71 9.87 -29.83
CA ASN A 179 9.39 9.75 -31.12
C ASN A 179 10.23 8.47 -31.25
N ASN A 180 10.65 7.88 -30.13
CA ASN A 180 11.56 6.73 -30.12
C ASN A 180 10.86 5.41 -29.75
N LEU A 181 9.71 5.48 -29.08
CA LEU A 181 8.96 4.33 -28.59
C LEU A 181 7.52 4.35 -29.11
N SER A 182 6.98 3.16 -29.36
CA SER A 182 5.58 3.01 -29.79
C SER A 182 4.66 2.99 -28.57
N LEU A 183 4.46 4.16 -27.96
CA LEU A 183 3.66 4.33 -26.74
C LEU A 183 2.22 4.76 -27.05
N GLU A 184 1.28 4.25 -26.27
CA GLU A 184 -0.12 4.69 -26.27
C GLU A 184 -0.41 5.41 -24.94
N GLU A 185 -0.72 6.70 -24.99
CA GLU A 185 -1.10 7.46 -23.78
C GLU A 185 -2.49 7.04 -23.30
N PHE A 186 -2.64 6.85 -21.99
CA PHE A 186 -3.93 6.56 -21.37
C PHE A 186 -4.19 7.44 -20.14
N SER A 187 -5.41 7.37 -19.63
CA SER A 187 -5.81 8.08 -18.42
C SER A 187 -6.67 7.21 -17.52
N PHE A 188 -6.49 7.33 -16.21
CA PHE A 188 -7.39 6.71 -15.25
C PHE A 188 -8.70 7.49 -15.15
N PRO A 189 -9.83 6.82 -14.85
CA PRO A 189 -11.05 7.48 -14.45
C PRO A 189 -10.83 8.49 -13.32
N SER A 190 -11.63 9.55 -13.29
CA SER A 190 -11.53 10.61 -12.27
C SER A 190 -11.94 10.15 -10.86
N ILE A 191 -12.63 9.02 -10.76
CA ILE A 191 -13.08 8.42 -9.49
C ILE A 191 -12.17 7.23 -9.16
N GLY A 192 -11.83 7.11 -7.87
CA GLY A 192 -11.04 6.02 -7.34
C GLY A 192 -9.57 6.38 -7.14
N LYS A 193 -8.86 5.56 -6.36
CA LYS A 193 -7.44 5.74 -6.10
C LYS A 193 -6.62 5.18 -7.26
N LYS A 194 -5.74 6.00 -7.84
CA LYS A 194 -4.77 5.56 -8.86
C LYS A 194 -3.59 4.85 -8.20
N PRO A 195 -2.98 3.86 -8.88
CA PRO A 195 -1.79 3.18 -8.38
C PRO A 195 -0.50 3.98 -8.67
N TYR A 196 -0.50 4.82 -9.71
CA TYR A 196 0.59 5.76 -9.99
C TYR A 196 0.40 7.10 -9.28
N PRO A 197 1.48 7.85 -9.00
CA PRO A 197 1.41 9.24 -8.54
C PRO A 197 0.80 10.17 -9.61
N ASP A 198 0.10 11.23 -9.15
CA ASP A 198 -0.50 12.23 -10.04
C ASP A 198 0.50 13.28 -10.57
N ASN A 199 1.66 13.42 -9.92
CA ASN A 199 2.73 14.35 -10.28
C ASN A 199 4.01 14.00 -9.52
N SER A 200 5.11 14.70 -9.86
CA SER A 200 6.25 14.83 -8.96
C SER A 200 5.91 15.72 -7.75
N SER A 201 6.69 15.61 -6.68
CA SER A 201 6.54 16.44 -5.48
C SER A 201 7.84 17.12 -5.08
N GLY A 202 7.76 18.31 -4.49
CA GLY A 202 8.92 19.01 -3.90
C GLY A 202 9.66 19.96 -4.85
N TYR A 203 9.12 20.20 -6.05
CA TYR A 203 9.68 21.14 -7.04
C TYR A 203 8.81 22.41 -7.17
N TRP A 204 9.38 23.49 -7.72
CA TRP A 204 8.66 24.74 -7.98
C TRP A 204 7.59 24.56 -9.06
N PHE A 205 7.90 23.76 -10.07
CA PHE A 205 6.95 23.30 -11.08
C PHE A 205 6.85 21.78 -11.03
N ASN A 206 5.64 21.25 -10.93
CA ASN A 206 5.37 19.80 -11.00
C ASN A 206 4.37 19.57 -12.13
N ALA A 207 4.83 18.96 -13.22
CA ALA A 207 3.95 18.62 -14.33
C ALA A 207 2.95 17.54 -13.90
N PRO A 208 1.70 17.57 -14.41
CA PRO A 208 0.80 16.43 -14.29
C PRO A 208 1.45 15.17 -14.86
N ALA A 209 1.31 14.05 -14.14
CA ALA A 209 1.81 12.76 -14.59
C ALA A 209 1.18 12.36 -15.93
N LYS A 210 2.00 11.71 -16.76
CA LYS A 210 1.58 11.08 -18.01
C LYS A 210 1.69 9.57 -17.86
N TYR A 211 0.75 8.84 -18.44
CA TYR A 211 0.71 7.38 -18.35
C TYR A 211 0.72 6.78 -19.75
N TYR A 212 1.59 5.80 -19.96
CA TYR A 212 1.77 5.17 -21.26
C TYR A 212 1.71 3.66 -21.15
N GLU A 213 1.05 3.02 -22.11
CA GLU A 213 1.15 1.59 -22.38
C GLU A 213 2.17 1.35 -23.50
N TYR A 214 2.86 0.22 -23.42
CA TYR A 214 3.82 -0.23 -24.42
C TYR A 214 3.54 -1.68 -24.84
N LYS A 215 3.87 -2.03 -26.08
CA LYS A 215 3.65 -3.38 -26.62
C LYS A 215 4.85 -4.29 -26.43
N ASN A 216 6.06 -3.72 -26.41
CA ASN A 216 7.30 -4.46 -26.25
C ASN A 216 7.84 -4.26 -24.83
N ALA A 217 8.07 -5.36 -24.10
CA ALA A 217 8.59 -5.32 -22.74
C ALA A 217 9.90 -4.54 -22.61
N ASP A 218 10.74 -4.54 -23.65
CA ASP A 218 12.01 -3.80 -23.66
C ASP A 218 11.83 -2.28 -23.71
N ASP A 219 10.65 -1.78 -24.09
CA ASP A 219 10.42 -0.34 -24.25
C ASP A 219 10.45 0.40 -22.91
N LEU A 220 10.13 -0.26 -21.79
CA LEU A 220 10.32 0.31 -20.45
C LEU A 220 11.80 0.55 -20.14
N THR A 221 12.66 -0.43 -20.44
CA THR A 221 14.12 -0.30 -20.26
C THR A 221 14.68 0.79 -21.17
N LYS A 222 14.28 0.81 -22.44
CA LYS A 222 14.70 1.86 -23.40
C LYS A 222 14.24 3.25 -22.96
N ALA A 223 13.05 3.38 -22.38
CA ALA A 223 12.58 4.63 -21.79
C ALA A 223 13.53 5.14 -20.69
N GLY A 224 14.03 4.24 -19.83
CA GLY A 224 15.08 4.55 -18.85
C GLY A 224 16.42 4.96 -19.50
N GLU A 225 16.84 4.28 -20.56
CA GLU A 225 18.06 4.61 -21.31
C GLU A 225 17.97 6.00 -21.99
N LEU A 226 16.81 6.32 -22.57
CA LEU A 226 16.53 7.64 -23.15
C LEU A 226 16.58 8.73 -22.08
N LEU A 227 16.03 8.47 -20.89
CA LEU A 227 16.09 9.39 -19.75
C LEU A 227 17.54 9.69 -19.37
N ASN A 228 18.35 8.65 -19.20
CA ASN A 228 19.76 8.79 -18.82
C ASN A 228 20.58 9.51 -19.89
N THR A 229 20.30 9.23 -21.16
CA THR A 229 20.96 9.88 -22.30
C THR A 229 20.63 11.37 -22.34
N TYR A 230 19.34 11.73 -22.25
CA TYR A 230 18.89 13.11 -22.25
C TYR A 230 19.43 13.90 -21.05
N TYR A 231 19.43 13.28 -19.87
CA TYR A 231 20.02 13.91 -18.68
C TYR A 231 21.52 14.21 -18.88
N SER A 232 22.27 13.22 -19.36
CA SER A 232 23.72 13.35 -19.53
C SER A 232 24.09 14.39 -20.59
N SER A 233 23.34 14.49 -21.69
CA SER A 233 23.66 15.41 -22.79
C SER A 233 23.15 16.83 -22.57
N GLU A 234 21.93 17.00 -22.03
CA GLU A 234 21.26 18.31 -21.99
C GLU A 234 21.10 18.90 -20.59
N LEU A 235 21.05 18.06 -19.54
CA LEU A 235 20.61 18.50 -18.20
C LEU A 235 21.68 18.37 -17.11
N SER A 236 22.86 17.82 -17.39
CA SER A 236 23.88 17.49 -16.39
C SER A 236 24.39 18.68 -15.57
N ASN A 237 24.23 19.91 -16.08
CA ASN A 237 24.61 21.15 -15.38
C ASN A 237 23.41 21.91 -14.80
N LYS A 238 22.19 21.37 -14.91
CA LYS A 238 20.97 22.00 -14.39
C LYS A 238 20.62 21.44 -13.02
N GLU A 239 20.24 22.32 -12.11
CA GLU A 239 19.80 21.97 -10.76
C GLU A 239 18.26 22.06 -10.66
N GLY A 240 17.69 21.45 -9.63
CA GLY A 240 16.24 21.54 -9.38
C GLY A 240 15.36 20.79 -10.39
N LEU A 241 15.90 19.75 -11.05
CA LEU A 241 15.18 18.91 -12.00
C LEU A 241 15.02 17.48 -11.46
N GLY A 242 13.82 16.93 -11.58
CA GLY A 242 13.48 15.55 -11.27
C GLY A 242 12.60 14.95 -12.35
N LEU A 243 13.18 14.14 -13.21
CA LEU A 243 12.48 13.35 -14.21
C LEU A 243 12.53 11.89 -13.76
N SER A 244 11.39 11.22 -13.75
CA SER A 244 11.33 9.81 -13.39
C SER A 244 10.30 9.02 -14.18
N ILE A 245 10.57 7.72 -14.31
CA ILE A 245 9.72 6.74 -14.95
C ILE A 245 9.45 5.63 -13.93
N ILE A 246 8.16 5.37 -13.68
CA ILE A 246 7.70 4.36 -12.72
C ILE A 246 6.95 3.30 -13.49
N GLY A 247 7.51 2.09 -13.58
CA GLY A 247 6.88 0.95 -14.23
C GLY A 247 5.86 0.23 -13.33
N TRP A 248 4.90 -0.44 -13.96
CA TRP A 248 3.88 -1.28 -13.32
C TRP A 248 4.44 -2.46 -12.52
N ASN A 249 5.72 -2.80 -12.70
CA ASN A 249 6.39 -3.96 -12.14
C ASN A 249 7.49 -3.58 -11.13
N ASN A 250 7.36 -2.41 -10.51
CA ASN A 250 8.36 -1.82 -9.59
C ASN A 250 9.68 -1.37 -10.24
N THR A 251 9.78 -1.36 -11.58
CA THR A 251 10.95 -0.74 -12.23
C THR A 251 10.90 0.76 -12.02
N TYR A 252 12.03 1.36 -11.66
CA TYR A 252 12.13 2.80 -11.40
C TYR A 252 13.38 3.36 -12.07
N PHE A 253 13.20 4.44 -12.84
CA PHE A 253 14.31 5.22 -13.39
C PHE A 253 14.16 6.67 -12.95
N ARG A 254 15.26 7.29 -12.54
CA ARG A 254 15.31 8.71 -12.19
C ARG A 254 16.61 9.33 -12.67
N ASN A 255 16.54 10.56 -13.14
CA ASN A 255 17.67 11.28 -13.72
C ASN A 255 18.87 11.52 -12.78
N ASP A 256 18.70 11.38 -11.45
CA ASP A 256 19.79 11.48 -10.47
C ASP A 256 20.31 10.12 -9.99
N GLN A 257 19.67 9.01 -10.39
CA GLN A 257 20.17 7.67 -10.15
C GLN A 257 21.02 7.25 -11.33
N ARG A 258 22.35 7.22 -11.12
CA ARG A 258 23.21 6.41 -11.99
C ARG A 258 22.66 4.99 -11.95
N LEU A 259 22.50 4.36 -13.11
CA LEU A 259 22.42 2.91 -13.19
C LEU A 259 23.70 2.40 -12.53
N ASP A 260 23.62 2.00 -11.26
CA ASP A 260 24.69 1.25 -10.64
C ASP A 260 24.67 -0.11 -11.33
N ASP A 261 25.55 -0.26 -12.32
CA ASP A 261 26.01 -1.53 -12.84
C ASP A 261 26.72 -2.28 -11.69
N SER A 262 25.96 -2.82 -10.75
CA SER A 262 26.47 -3.71 -9.72
C SER A 262 25.51 -4.88 -9.50
N ASN A 263 25.70 -5.89 -10.35
CA ASN A 263 25.50 -7.34 -10.20
C ASN A 263 24.16 -7.87 -9.65
#